data_AF-A0A497RGM2-F1
#
_entry.id   AF-A0A497RGM2-F1
#
_cell.length_a   1.000
_cell.length_b   1.000
_cell.length_c   1.000
_cell.angle_alpha   90.00
_cell.angle_beta   90.00
_cell.angle_gamma   90.00
#
_symmetry.space_group_name_H-M   'P 1'
#
loop_
_entity.id
_entity.type
_entity.pdbx_description
1 polymer ?
#
loop_
_entity_poly.entity_id
_entity_poly.type
_entity_poly.pdbx_seq_one_letter_code
_entity_poly.pdbx_strand_id
1 'polypeptide(L)'
;MQINSTNITYAITICNGDISIENTTCEGKVGVFMKPIDMTKTKLILFLIILTFIAGCLTELPPQKQPLGKITPIPPEGVIEEFILYYNERDSKALYNMFSDNVKTNYTLEDVKREVEIAKKHNITIVGWKKVGELFTPPTVILKANLTFNVDGNLTTKIIDFPMVFVEYEVRRNGVYATGSKLLIDEWVFDDFILL
;
A
#
# COMPACT_ATOMS: atom_id res chain seq x y z
N MET A 1 1.28 -39.19 16.58
CA MET A 1 1.15 -39.03 15.12
C MET A 1 1.48 -37.58 14.81
N GLN A 2 2.62 -37.35 14.15
CA GLN A 2 3.22 -36.03 13.97
C GLN A 2 2.79 -35.50 12.59
N ILE A 3 2.05 -34.39 12.54
CA ILE A 3 1.79 -33.67 11.30
C ILE A 3 2.72 -32.47 11.30
N ASN A 4 3.77 -32.52 10.49
CA ASN A 4 4.66 -31.40 10.21
C ASN A 4 4.00 -30.51 9.15
N SER A 5 3.76 -29.23 9.46
CA SER A 5 3.49 -28.23 8.43
C SER A 5 4.76 -27.42 8.20
N THR A 6 5.49 -27.73 7.13
CA THR A 6 6.54 -26.86 6.57
C THR A 6 5.87 -25.73 5.79
N ASN A 7 6.08 -24.48 6.19
CA ASN A 7 5.75 -23.33 5.36
C ASN A 7 6.74 -23.28 4.19
N ILE A 8 6.21 -23.33 2.98
CA ILE A 8 6.97 -23.26 1.74
C ILE A 8 6.87 -21.82 1.23
N THR A 9 8.01 -21.14 1.07
CA THR A 9 8.08 -19.80 0.47
C THR A 9 8.58 -19.92 -0.96
N TYR A 10 7.79 -19.42 -1.90
CA TYR A 10 8.15 -19.40 -3.31
C TYR A 10 8.54 -17.99 -3.74
N ALA A 11 9.64 -17.86 -4.47
CA ALA A 11 9.94 -16.67 -5.26
C ALA A 11 9.31 -16.87 -6.65
N ILE A 12 8.49 -15.91 -7.09
CA ILE A 12 7.91 -15.89 -8.43
C ILE A 12 8.59 -14.77 -9.22
N THR A 13 9.26 -15.13 -10.30
CA THR A 13 9.86 -14.18 -11.24
C THR A 13 9.06 -14.21 -12.55
N ILE A 14 8.60 -13.04 -12.99
CA ILE A 14 7.86 -12.86 -14.24
C ILE A 14 8.78 -12.12 -15.22
N CYS A 15 9.13 -12.77 -16.33
CA CYS A 15 9.87 -12.15 -17.43
C CYS A 15 9.16 -12.46 -18.75
N ASN A 16 8.80 -11.41 -19.50
CA ASN A 16 8.25 -11.52 -20.86
C ASN A 16 7.10 -12.55 -21.03
N GLY A 17 6.22 -12.67 -20.04
CA GLY A 17 5.04 -13.53 -20.12
C GLY A 17 5.23 -14.97 -19.65
N ASP A 18 6.46 -15.39 -19.33
CA ASP A 18 6.73 -16.69 -18.71
C ASP A 18 6.93 -16.55 -17.18
N ILE A 19 6.39 -17.52 -16.43
CA ILE A 19 6.45 -17.59 -14.97
C ILE A 19 7.35 -18.76 -14.56
N SER A 20 8.36 -18.50 -13.72
CA SER A 20 9.15 -19.54 -13.06
C SER A 20 9.06 -19.40 -11.53
N ILE A 21 9.08 -20.53 -10.82
CA ILE A 21 8.88 -20.63 -9.37
C ILE A 21 10.01 -21.44 -8.75
N GLU A 22 10.77 -20.85 -7.82
CA GLU A 22 11.79 -21.55 -7.03
C GLU A 22 11.49 -21.46 -5.52
N ASN A 23 11.88 -22.50 -4.77
CA ASN A 23 11.47 -22.74 -3.38
C ASN A 23 12.63 -22.55 -2.38
N THR A 24 12.40 -21.86 -1.27
CA THR A 24 13.31 -21.81 -0.11
C THR A 24 12.57 -21.92 1.24
N THR A 25 13.18 -22.58 2.23
CA THR A 25 12.58 -22.91 3.55
C THR A 25 13.35 -22.36 4.76
N CYS A 26 12.65 -21.89 5.79
CA CYS A 26 13.18 -21.52 7.12
C CYS A 26 12.32 -22.14 8.28
N GLU A 27 12.96 -22.63 9.35
CA GLU A 27 12.31 -23.31 10.51
C GLU A 27 12.23 -22.45 11.79
N GLY A 28 11.15 -22.61 12.58
CA GLY A 28 11.04 -22.14 13.98
C GLY A 28 9.78 -22.67 14.70
N LYS A 29 9.91 -23.14 15.96
CA LYS A 29 8.87 -23.78 16.81
C LYS A 29 8.54 -22.97 18.08
N VAL A 30 7.29 -23.03 18.58
CA VAL A 30 6.92 -22.74 20.00
C VAL A 30 5.82 -23.71 20.45
N GLY A 31 5.90 -24.24 21.68
CA GLY A 31 4.91 -25.13 22.30
C GLY A 31 4.28 -24.56 23.58
N VAL A 32 3.10 -25.08 23.97
CA VAL A 32 2.38 -24.73 25.21
C VAL A 32 2.08 -26.00 26.01
N PHE A 33 2.34 -25.95 27.32
CA PHE A 33 2.13 -27.00 28.31
C PHE A 33 0.78 -26.84 29.02
N MET A 34 0.05 -27.93 29.29
CA MET A 34 -1.18 -27.92 30.08
C MET A 34 -1.10 -29.01 31.17
N LYS A 35 -1.42 -28.64 32.43
CA LYS A 35 -1.45 -29.54 33.60
C LYS A 35 -2.79 -30.29 33.68
N PRO A 36 -2.83 -31.53 34.19
CA PRO A 36 -4.08 -32.25 34.44
C PRO A 36 -4.74 -31.80 35.75
N ILE A 37 -6.07 -31.66 35.72
CA ILE A 37 -6.93 -31.45 36.90
C ILE A 37 -7.58 -32.80 37.25
N ASP A 38 -7.53 -33.15 38.53
CA ASP A 38 -8.07 -34.38 39.11
C ASP A 38 -9.61 -34.33 39.16
N MET A 39 -10.27 -35.37 38.63
CA MET A 39 -11.73 -35.48 38.51
C MET A 39 -12.23 -36.69 39.30
N THR A 40 -12.65 -36.49 40.55
CA THR A 40 -13.56 -37.42 41.21
C THR A 40 -14.76 -36.67 41.80
N LYS A 41 -15.97 -37.09 41.38
CA LYS A 41 -17.31 -36.70 41.88
C LYS A 41 -18.00 -35.44 41.32
N THR A 42 -17.92 -35.19 40.01
CA THR A 42 -18.85 -34.24 39.35
C THR A 42 -19.17 -34.66 37.90
N LYS A 43 -19.67 -35.89 37.71
CA LYS A 43 -19.83 -36.47 36.36
C LYS A 43 -21.25 -36.47 35.78
N LEU A 44 -22.29 -36.02 36.49
CA LEU A 44 -23.66 -36.10 35.95
C LEU A 44 -24.31 -34.75 35.60
N ILE A 45 -23.93 -33.65 36.26
CA ILE A 45 -24.54 -32.33 36.00
C ILE A 45 -23.77 -31.55 34.91
N LEU A 46 -22.46 -31.81 34.75
CA LEU A 46 -21.63 -31.11 33.77
C LEU A 46 -21.87 -31.57 32.32
N PHE A 47 -22.37 -32.79 32.11
CA PHE A 47 -22.61 -33.33 30.78
C PHE A 47 -23.85 -32.72 30.08
N LEU A 48 -24.81 -32.20 30.85
CA LEU A 48 -26.04 -31.60 30.32
C LEU A 48 -25.86 -30.11 29.96
N ILE A 49 -24.96 -29.38 30.61
CA ILE A 49 -24.67 -27.97 30.30
C ILE A 49 -23.76 -27.85 29.06
N ILE A 50 -22.90 -28.85 28.82
CA ILE A 50 -22.03 -28.87 27.63
C ILE A 50 -22.84 -29.15 26.35
N LEU A 51 -23.95 -29.91 26.42
CA LEU A 51 -24.75 -30.24 25.23
C LEU A 51 -25.54 -29.05 24.67
N THR A 52 -26.01 -28.12 25.52
CA THR A 52 -26.77 -26.93 25.08
C THR A 52 -25.89 -25.81 24.53
N PHE A 53 -24.58 -25.80 24.83
CA PHE A 53 -23.64 -24.84 24.26
C PHE A 53 -23.15 -25.21 22.84
N ILE A 54 -23.25 -26.48 22.44
CA ILE A 54 -22.78 -26.93 21.11
C ILE A 54 -23.83 -26.68 20.01
N ALA A 55 -25.12 -26.54 20.36
CA ALA A 55 -26.19 -26.31 19.38
C ALA A 55 -26.32 -24.84 18.91
N GLY A 56 -25.66 -23.88 19.57
CA GLY A 56 -25.85 -22.44 19.34
C GLY A 56 -24.72 -21.68 18.63
N CYS A 57 -23.57 -22.31 18.34
CA CYS A 57 -22.40 -21.64 17.77
C CYS A 57 -21.75 -22.40 16.61
N LEU A 58 -22.58 -22.98 15.73
CA LEU A 58 -22.15 -23.41 14.39
C LEU A 58 -22.74 -22.47 13.34
N THR A 59 -22.54 -21.16 13.53
CA THR A 59 -22.42 -20.29 12.37
C THR A 59 -21.05 -20.59 11.77
N GLU A 60 -21.04 -21.41 10.71
CA GLU A 60 -19.87 -21.54 9.85
C GLU A 60 -19.45 -20.13 9.45
N LEU A 61 -18.32 -19.65 10.00
CA LEU A 61 -17.67 -18.47 9.48
C LEU A 61 -17.40 -18.77 8.00
N PRO A 62 -17.91 -17.97 7.05
CA PRO A 62 -17.67 -18.22 5.65
C PRO A 62 -16.16 -18.35 5.45
N PRO A 63 -15.68 -19.35 4.67
CA PRO A 63 -14.26 -19.61 4.52
C PRO A 63 -13.56 -18.31 4.15
N GLN A 64 -12.68 -17.84 5.04
CA GLN A 64 -11.90 -16.63 4.84
C GLN A 64 -10.97 -16.89 3.67
N LYS A 65 -11.39 -16.54 2.45
CA LYS A 65 -10.62 -16.73 1.23
C LYS A 65 -9.33 -15.92 1.37
N GLN A 66 -8.23 -16.60 1.64
CA GLN A 66 -6.91 -15.98 1.64
C GLN A 66 -6.63 -15.40 0.25
N PRO A 67 -6.01 -14.21 0.16
CA PRO A 67 -5.63 -13.64 -1.13
C PRO A 67 -4.67 -14.57 -1.85
N LEU A 68 -4.94 -14.82 -3.13
CA LEU A 68 -4.18 -15.70 -4.01
C LEU A 68 -2.80 -15.11 -4.37
N GLY A 69 -2.57 -13.83 -4.08
CA GLY A 69 -1.30 -13.14 -4.31
C GLY A 69 -1.25 -11.75 -3.67
N LYS A 70 -0.03 -11.25 -3.47
CA LYS A 70 0.27 -9.90 -2.98
C LYS A 70 0.93 -9.09 -4.10
N ILE A 71 0.36 -7.94 -4.45
CA ILE A 71 0.92 -7.01 -5.44
C ILE A 71 1.88 -6.07 -4.70
N THR A 72 3.14 -6.02 -5.15
CA THR A 72 4.13 -5.09 -4.60
C THR A 72 3.84 -3.66 -5.04
N PRO A 73 4.05 -2.67 -4.16
CA PRO A 73 3.84 -1.27 -4.52
C PRO A 73 4.87 -0.82 -5.55
N ILE A 74 4.45 0.14 -6.39
CA ILE A 74 5.37 0.90 -7.24
C ILE A 74 6.37 1.61 -6.32
N PRO A 75 7.68 1.61 -6.64
CA PRO A 75 8.67 2.33 -5.84
C PRO A 75 8.35 3.84 -5.84
N PRO A 76 8.74 4.59 -4.79
CA PRO A 76 8.45 6.02 -4.66
C PRO A 76 8.83 6.85 -5.89
N GLU A 77 9.91 6.48 -6.58
CA GLU A 77 10.36 7.10 -7.83
C GLU A 77 9.30 7.09 -8.93
N GLY A 78 8.58 5.98 -9.09
CA GLY A 78 7.52 5.87 -10.10
C GLY A 78 6.35 6.82 -9.83
N VAL A 79 6.07 7.13 -8.56
CA VAL A 79 5.06 8.13 -8.18
C VAL A 79 5.50 9.53 -8.61
N ILE A 80 6.78 9.86 -8.53
CA ILE A 80 7.29 11.17 -8.99
C ILE A 80 7.22 11.28 -10.51
N GLU A 81 7.60 10.22 -11.22
CA GLU A 81 7.52 10.18 -12.68
C GLU A 81 6.09 10.39 -13.17
N GLU A 82 5.11 9.70 -12.58
CA GLU A 82 3.69 9.90 -12.88
C GLU A 82 3.22 11.32 -12.52
N PHE A 83 3.63 11.85 -11.37
CA PHE A 83 3.26 13.20 -10.96
C PHE A 83 3.75 14.24 -11.97
N ILE A 84 5.02 14.14 -12.39
CA ILE A 84 5.63 15.02 -13.39
C ILE A 84 4.89 14.92 -14.72
N LEU A 85 4.57 13.70 -15.17
CA LEU A 85 3.80 13.46 -16.39
C LEU A 85 2.46 14.20 -16.33
N TYR A 86 1.64 13.91 -15.32
CA TYR A 86 0.30 14.51 -15.22
C TYR A 86 0.35 16.02 -14.98
N TYR A 87 1.34 16.52 -14.25
CA TYR A 87 1.56 17.96 -14.09
C TYR A 87 1.84 18.64 -15.42
N ASN A 88 2.74 18.08 -16.24
CA ASN A 88 3.08 18.64 -17.54
C ASN A 88 1.94 18.50 -18.57
N GLU A 89 1.18 17.41 -18.53
CA GLU A 89 -0.01 17.19 -19.36
C GLU A 89 -1.23 18.03 -18.93
N ARG A 90 -1.14 18.70 -17.77
CA ARG A 90 -2.23 19.47 -17.17
C ARG A 90 -3.44 18.60 -16.77
N ASP A 91 -3.21 17.32 -16.47
CA ASP A 91 -4.25 16.41 -16.02
C ASP A 91 -4.49 16.54 -14.51
N SER A 92 -5.30 17.56 -14.17
CA SER A 92 -5.73 17.80 -12.79
C SER A 92 -6.44 16.60 -12.14
N LYS A 93 -7.15 15.76 -12.93
CA LYS A 93 -7.88 14.62 -12.38
C LYS A 93 -6.92 13.49 -12.02
N ALA A 94 -5.95 13.20 -12.90
CA ALA A 94 -4.92 12.22 -12.62
C ALA A 94 -4.08 12.65 -11.40
N LEU A 95 -3.62 13.91 -11.36
CA LEU A 95 -2.93 14.47 -10.19
C LEU A 95 -3.75 14.35 -8.90
N TYR A 96 -5.03 14.76 -8.93
CA TYR A 96 -5.89 14.65 -7.76
C TYR A 96 -6.03 13.20 -7.27
N ASN A 97 -6.05 12.22 -8.17
CA ASN A 97 -6.12 10.81 -7.81
C ASN A 97 -4.85 10.27 -7.13
N MET A 98 -3.70 10.93 -7.30
CA MET A 98 -2.44 10.55 -6.66
C MET A 98 -2.37 10.93 -5.18
N PHE A 99 -3.17 11.91 -4.75
CA PHE A 99 -3.19 12.35 -3.35
C PHE A 99 -3.94 11.39 -2.44
N SER A 100 -3.49 11.31 -1.19
CA SER A 100 -4.15 10.56 -0.12
C SER A 100 -5.49 11.21 0.29
N ASP A 101 -6.29 10.45 1.03
CA ASP A 101 -7.55 10.98 1.58
C ASP A 101 -7.31 12.10 2.61
N ASN A 102 -6.14 12.10 3.28
CA ASN A 102 -5.74 13.17 4.20
C ASN A 102 -5.61 14.51 3.46
N VAL A 103 -4.90 14.54 2.34
CA VAL A 103 -4.81 15.76 1.50
C VAL A 103 -6.18 16.14 0.95
N LYS A 104 -6.95 15.17 0.44
CA LYS A 104 -8.29 15.40 -0.14
C LYS A 104 -9.33 15.89 0.87
N THR A 105 -9.06 15.77 2.16
CA THR A 105 -9.92 16.32 3.21
C THR A 105 -9.85 17.86 3.22
N ASN A 106 -8.69 18.43 2.85
CA ASN A 106 -8.43 19.87 2.90
C ASN A 106 -8.39 20.53 1.52
N TYR A 107 -8.11 19.76 0.46
CA TYR A 107 -7.97 20.27 -0.90
C TYR A 107 -8.91 19.55 -1.86
N THR A 108 -9.52 20.32 -2.76
CA THR A 108 -10.48 19.81 -3.74
C THR A 108 -9.82 19.60 -5.11
N LEU A 109 -10.53 18.92 -6.01
CA LEU A 109 -10.12 18.83 -7.42
C LEU A 109 -10.00 20.22 -8.06
N GLU A 110 -10.87 21.16 -7.68
CA GLU A 110 -10.87 22.55 -8.14
C GLU A 110 -9.58 23.29 -7.73
N ASP A 111 -9.00 22.95 -6.59
CA ASP A 111 -7.73 23.51 -6.15
C ASP A 111 -6.57 23.00 -7.01
N VAL A 112 -6.55 21.70 -7.33
CA VAL A 112 -5.56 21.15 -8.27
C VAL A 112 -5.69 21.79 -9.67
N LYS A 113 -6.93 21.99 -10.16
CA LYS A 113 -7.17 22.70 -11.43
C LYS A 113 -6.59 24.11 -11.40
N ARG A 114 -6.75 24.82 -10.28
CA ARG A 114 -6.22 26.17 -10.10
C ARG A 114 -4.69 26.18 -10.21
N GLU A 115 -4.01 25.26 -9.53
CA GLU A 115 -2.54 25.14 -9.59
C GLU A 115 -2.06 24.86 -11.01
N VAL A 116 -2.72 23.93 -11.69
CA VAL A 116 -2.39 23.56 -13.07
C VAL A 116 -2.64 24.72 -14.05
N GLU A 117 -3.68 25.51 -13.86
CA GLU A 117 -3.94 26.72 -14.68
C GLU A 117 -2.93 27.85 -14.40
N ILE A 118 -2.48 28.02 -13.15
CA ILE A 118 -1.37 28.92 -12.82
C ILE A 118 -0.11 28.47 -13.57
N ALA A 119 0.23 27.19 -13.48
CA ALA A 119 1.39 26.61 -14.18
C ALA A 119 1.30 26.83 -15.69
N LYS A 120 0.13 26.63 -16.29
CA LYS A 120 -0.11 26.88 -17.72
C LYS A 120 0.05 28.35 -18.09
N LYS A 121 -0.50 29.27 -17.28
CA LYS A 121 -0.40 30.71 -17.51
C LYS A 121 1.04 31.22 -17.48
N HIS A 122 1.88 30.63 -16.65
CA HIS A 122 3.30 30.99 -16.45
C HIS A 122 4.27 30.02 -17.15
N ASN A 123 3.76 29.22 -18.09
CA ASN A 123 4.52 28.22 -18.86
C ASN A 123 5.45 27.33 -18.00
N ILE A 124 5.01 26.98 -16.79
CA ILE A 124 5.77 26.19 -15.82
C ILE A 124 5.69 24.71 -16.21
N THR A 125 6.84 24.10 -16.45
CA THR A 125 6.95 22.66 -16.72
C THR A 125 8.10 22.06 -15.93
N ILE A 126 8.00 20.78 -15.56
CA ILE A 126 9.09 20.05 -14.93
C ILE A 126 9.83 19.30 -16.04
N VAL A 127 11.07 19.68 -16.30
CA VAL A 127 11.87 19.16 -17.43
C VAL A 127 12.89 18.11 -17.00
N GLY A 128 13.09 17.94 -15.70
CA GLY A 128 13.97 16.92 -15.15
C GLY A 128 13.80 16.75 -13.65
N TRP A 129 14.23 15.62 -13.13
CA TRP A 129 14.25 15.37 -11.69
C TRP A 129 15.38 14.41 -11.31
N LYS A 130 15.79 14.45 -10.05
CA LYS A 130 16.76 13.51 -9.48
C LYS A 130 16.43 13.23 -8.02
N LYS A 131 16.48 11.96 -7.62
CA LYS A 131 16.45 11.56 -6.21
C LYS A 131 17.67 12.09 -5.47
N VAL A 132 17.45 12.78 -4.36
CA VAL A 132 18.49 13.32 -3.47
C VAL A 132 18.57 12.54 -2.17
N GLY A 133 17.43 12.02 -1.70
CA GLY A 133 17.37 11.22 -0.48
C GLY A 133 16.03 10.53 -0.33
N GLU A 134 15.98 9.60 0.61
CA GLU A 134 14.76 8.90 1.00
C GLU A 134 14.81 8.65 2.50
N LEU A 135 13.70 8.91 3.17
CA LEU A 135 13.49 8.53 4.56
C LEU A 135 12.29 7.58 4.63
N PHE A 136 12.53 6.37 5.12
CA PHE A 136 11.50 5.34 5.26
C PHE A 136 11.11 5.20 6.74
N THR A 137 9.88 5.56 7.08
CA THR A 137 9.31 5.43 8.42
C THR A 137 7.92 4.81 8.32
N PRO A 138 7.77 3.47 8.38
CA PRO A 138 6.47 2.83 8.17
C PRO A 138 5.32 3.47 8.98
N PRO A 139 4.16 3.74 8.36
CA PRO A 139 3.76 3.38 6.99
C PRO A 139 4.10 4.44 5.92
N THR A 140 4.99 5.39 6.22
CA THR A 140 5.31 6.52 5.34
C THR A 140 6.69 6.42 4.72
N VAL A 141 6.82 7.05 3.55
CA VAL A 141 8.09 7.25 2.84
C VAL A 141 8.17 8.71 2.45
N ILE A 142 9.29 9.36 2.71
CA ILE A 142 9.55 10.72 2.24
C ILE A 142 10.64 10.65 1.20
N LEU A 143 10.28 10.86 -0.07
CA LEU A 143 11.23 10.93 -1.16
C LEU A 143 11.63 12.39 -1.39
N LYS A 144 12.91 12.71 -1.21
CA LYS A 144 13.44 14.05 -1.47
C LYS A 144 13.92 14.13 -2.92
N ALA A 145 13.24 14.91 -3.74
CA ALA A 145 13.50 15.05 -5.17
C ALA A 145 14.01 16.46 -5.51
N ASN A 146 15.10 16.55 -6.26
CA ASN A 146 15.52 17.81 -6.89
C ASN A 146 14.86 17.91 -8.26
N LEU A 147 13.86 18.77 -8.38
CA LEU A 147 13.12 19.01 -9.61
C LEU A 147 13.74 20.19 -10.37
N THR A 148 13.83 20.06 -11.69
CA THR A 148 14.23 21.14 -12.59
C THR A 148 12.98 21.65 -13.30
N PHE A 149 12.63 22.89 -13.03
CA PHE A 149 11.52 23.61 -13.63
C PHE A 149 12.02 24.45 -14.80
N ASN A 150 11.20 24.56 -15.84
CA ASN A 150 11.29 25.59 -16.85
C ASN A 150 10.14 26.57 -16.62
N VAL A 151 10.46 27.82 -16.29
CA VAL A 151 9.51 28.91 -16.01
C VAL A 151 9.78 30.01 -17.03
N ASP A 152 8.85 30.20 -17.98
CA ASP A 152 8.99 31.18 -19.06
C ASP A 152 10.34 31.11 -19.82
N GLY A 153 10.89 29.91 -19.99
CA GLY A 153 12.17 29.67 -20.66
C GLY A 153 13.40 29.66 -19.74
N ASN A 154 13.24 30.02 -18.46
CA ASN A 154 14.31 30.01 -17.48
C ASN A 154 14.31 28.71 -16.68
N LEU A 155 15.48 28.08 -16.54
CA LEU A 155 15.62 26.88 -15.74
C LEU A 155 15.90 27.22 -14.28
N THR A 156 15.10 26.65 -13.39
CA THR A 156 15.29 26.74 -11.94
C THR A 156 15.25 25.35 -11.33
N THR A 157 15.99 25.12 -10.24
CA THR A 157 16.00 23.82 -9.56
C THR A 157 15.56 24.00 -8.12
N LYS A 158 14.69 23.11 -7.64
CA LYS A 158 14.24 23.11 -6.25
C LYS A 158 14.16 21.69 -5.71
N ILE A 159 14.59 21.54 -4.46
CA ILE A 159 14.45 20.30 -3.73
C ILE A 159 13.09 20.32 -3.03
N ILE A 160 12.28 19.30 -3.31
CA ILE A 160 10.92 19.14 -2.81
C ILE A 160 10.82 17.78 -2.13
N ASP A 161 10.17 17.75 -0.97
CA ASP A 161 9.88 16.52 -0.25
C ASP A 161 8.52 15.99 -0.70
N PHE A 162 8.48 14.71 -1.08
CA PHE A 162 7.27 13.99 -1.43
C PHE A 162 6.98 12.95 -0.34
N PRO A 163 6.27 13.33 0.72
CA PRO A 163 5.76 12.39 1.71
C PRO A 163 4.66 11.55 1.07
N MET A 164 4.75 10.24 1.26
CA MET A 164 3.85 9.26 0.68
C MET A 164 3.46 8.23 1.74
N VAL A 165 2.24 7.72 1.64
CA VAL A 165 1.71 6.67 2.52
C VAL A 165 1.35 5.42 1.72
N PHE A 166 1.68 4.25 2.27
CA PHE A 166 1.21 2.98 1.72
C PHE A 166 -0.27 2.78 2.04
N VAL A 167 -1.08 2.63 0.99
CA VAL A 167 -2.50 2.32 1.10
C VAL A 167 -2.75 0.94 0.49
N GLU A 168 -3.32 0.04 1.29
CA GLU A 168 -3.72 -1.28 0.82
C GLU A 168 -4.99 -1.20 -0.03
N TYR A 169 -5.07 -2.04 -1.07
CA TYR A 169 -6.25 -2.19 -1.90
C TYR A 169 -6.51 -3.66 -2.22
N GLU A 170 -7.78 -3.97 -2.50
CA GLU A 170 -8.21 -5.31 -2.87
C GLU A 170 -8.61 -5.35 -4.34
N VAL A 171 -8.21 -6.40 -5.05
CA VAL A 171 -8.67 -6.70 -6.41
C VAL A 171 -9.45 -8.00 -6.39
N ARG A 172 -10.69 -7.95 -6.89
CA ARG A 172 -11.56 -9.10 -7.09
C ARG A 172 -11.98 -9.19 -8.55
N ARG A 173 -11.48 -10.20 -9.28
CA ARG A 173 -11.88 -10.47 -10.68
C ARG A 173 -11.96 -11.97 -10.94
N ASN A 174 -13.04 -12.43 -11.59
CA ASN A 174 -13.19 -13.82 -12.06
C ASN A 174 -12.88 -14.89 -10.98
N GLY A 175 -13.24 -14.62 -9.72
CA GLY A 175 -12.97 -15.53 -8.59
C GLY A 175 -11.55 -15.42 -8.00
N VAL A 176 -10.66 -14.63 -8.59
CA VAL A 176 -9.34 -14.29 -8.05
C VAL A 176 -9.48 -13.13 -7.07
N TYR A 177 -8.90 -13.28 -5.88
CA TYR A 177 -8.79 -12.27 -4.86
C TYR A 177 -7.30 -11.99 -4.61
N ALA A 178 -6.88 -10.74 -4.75
CA ALA A 178 -5.51 -10.31 -4.47
C ALA A 178 -5.54 -9.03 -3.63
N THR A 179 -4.52 -8.86 -2.79
CA THR A 179 -4.27 -7.61 -2.08
C THR A 179 -3.05 -6.93 -2.68
N GLY A 180 -3.06 -5.62 -2.77
CA GLY A 180 -1.93 -4.82 -3.22
C GLY A 180 -1.72 -3.64 -2.29
N SER A 181 -0.60 -2.97 -2.42
CA SER A 181 -0.40 -1.64 -1.87
C SER A 181 -0.04 -0.66 -2.97
N LYS A 182 -0.48 0.58 -2.82
CA LYS A 182 -0.08 1.71 -3.65
C LYS A 182 0.44 2.83 -2.76
N LEU A 183 1.32 3.66 -3.31
CA LEU A 183 1.76 4.88 -2.66
C LEU A 183 0.86 6.04 -3.11
N LEU A 184 0.42 6.85 -2.15
CA LEU A 184 -0.28 8.10 -2.39
C LEU A 184 0.49 9.24 -1.75
N ILE A 185 0.52 10.40 -2.41
CA ILE A 185 1.17 11.61 -1.89
C ILE A 185 0.32 12.12 -0.71
N ASP A 186 0.94 12.28 0.45
CA ASP A 186 0.25 12.50 1.73
C ASP A 186 0.32 13.95 2.23
N GLU A 187 0.97 14.84 1.48
CA GLU A 187 0.97 16.29 1.72
C GLU A 187 0.76 17.10 0.43
N TRP A 188 0.38 18.36 0.60
CA TRP A 188 0.13 19.28 -0.50
C TRP A 188 1.44 19.87 -1.05
N VAL A 189 2.00 19.20 -2.06
CA VAL A 189 3.32 19.55 -2.61
C VAL A 189 3.35 20.84 -3.44
N PHE A 190 2.20 21.41 -3.81
CA PHE A 190 2.16 22.62 -4.66
C PHE A 190 2.58 23.88 -3.92
N ASP A 191 2.53 23.92 -2.59
CA ASP A 191 3.02 25.08 -1.82
C ASP A 191 4.52 25.33 -2.08
N ASP A 192 5.28 24.27 -2.38
CA ASP A 192 6.67 24.38 -2.78
C ASP A 192 6.87 24.90 -4.20
N PHE A 193 5.82 24.97 -5.01
CA PHE A 193 5.89 25.44 -6.40
C PHE A 193 5.62 26.95 -6.47
N ILE A 194 4.90 27.52 -5.49
CA ILE A 194 4.50 28.94 -5.43
C ILE A 194 5.70 29.90 -5.25
N LEU A 195 6.86 29.38 -4.84
CA LEU A 195 8.10 30.14 -4.64
C LEU A 195 9.04 30.14 -5.87
N LEU A 196 8.55 29.75 -7.04
CA LEU A 196 9.25 29.80 -8.33
C LEU A 196 9.05 31.16 -9.02
#